data_AF-A0A953F7F3-F1
#
_entry.id   AF-A0A953F7F3-F1
#
_cell.length_a   1.000
_cell.length_b   1.000
_cell.length_c   1.000
_cell.angle_alpha   90.00
_cell.angle_beta   90.00
_cell.angle_gamma   90.00
#
_symmetry.space_group_name_H-M   'P 1'
#
loop_
_entity.id
_entity.type
_entity.pdbx_description
1 polymer ?
#
loop_
_entity_poly.entity_id
_entity_poly.type
_entity_poly.pdbx_seq_one_letter_code
_entity_poly.pdbx_strand_id
1 'polypeptide(L)'
;LPLISLGMFILGFQPCYSQITVGPKDNLTESKYDSRLLMHYSAEELNDFKINNSLKFTTIEYYYTRSYIFEALSCTNCEPISLKEFDISKFEDYRLPNSRYELTLEKLGCKITLLSIDEMEYKPFRYK
;
A
#
# COMPACT_ATOMS: atom_id res chain seq x y z
N LEU A 1 -83.32 -16.37 0.49
CA LEU A 1 -82.38 -17.05 1.41
C LEU A 1 -81.29 -17.72 0.59
N PRO A 2 -80.02 -17.80 1.02
CA PRO A 2 -79.15 -16.94 1.87
C PRO A 2 -77.93 -16.40 1.06
N LEU A 3 -77.24 -15.29 1.40
CA LEU A 3 -76.29 -15.01 2.50
C LEU A 3 -75.00 -15.86 2.49
N ILE A 4 -73.91 -15.37 1.87
CA ILE A 4 -72.48 -15.66 2.19
C ILE A 4 -71.64 -14.48 1.61
N SER A 5 -71.34 -13.40 2.33
CA SER A 5 -70.21 -13.19 3.25
C SER A 5 -68.85 -13.74 2.78
N LEU A 6 -67.98 -12.88 2.26
CA LEU A 6 -66.53 -13.08 2.34
C LEU A 6 -65.84 -11.72 2.52
N GLY A 7 -65.53 -11.41 3.78
CA GLY A 7 -64.61 -10.34 4.13
C GLY A 7 -63.19 -10.75 3.77
N MET A 8 -62.49 -9.92 2.99
CA MET A 8 -61.05 -10.04 2.81
C MET A 8 -60.35 -9.21 3.89
N PHE A 9 -59.81 -9.91 4.89
CA PHE A 9 -58.79 -9.40 5.78
C PHE A 9 -57.51 -9.15 4.96
N ILE A 10 -57.16 -7.89 4.73
CA ILE A 10 -55.82 -7.55 4.24
C ILE A 10 -54.91 -7.47 5.47
N LEU A 11 -54.21 -8.57 5.75
CA LEU A 11 -53.04 -8.58 6.62
C LEU A 11 -51.85 -8.08 5.78
N GLY A 12 -51.61 -6.77 5.81
CA GLY A 12 -50.53 -6.10 5.07
C GLY A 12 -49.40 -5.64 5.98
N PHE A 13 -48.40 -6.51 6.16
CA PHE A 13 -46.98 -6.27 6.43
C PHE A 13 -46.55 -4.94 7.07
N GLN A 14 -46.13 -5.00 8.35
CA GLN A 14 -45.26 -3.98 8.94
C GLN A 14 -43.87 -4.05 8.28
N PRO A 15 -43.34 -2.94 7.72
CA PRO A 15 -41.93 -2.89 7.34
C PRO A 15 -41.08 -2.89 8.61
N CYS A 16 -40.38 -4.00 8.88
CA CYS A 16 -39.23 -4.01 9.77
C CYS A 16 -38.16 -3.11 9.16
N TYR A 17 -38.14 -1.84 9.55
CA TYR A 17 -36.97 -1.00 9.37
C TYR A 17 -35.85 -1.61 10.20
N SER A 18 -35.00 -2.41 9.55
CA SER A 18 -33.68 -2.72 10.09
C SER A 18 -32.95 -1.40 10.20
N GLN A 19 -32.76 -0.93 11.43
CA GLN A 19 -31.87 0.19 11.70
C GLN A 19 -30.46 -0.27 11.31
N ILE A 20 -30.00 0.17 10.15
CA ILE A 20 -28.58 0.15 9.82
C ILE A 20 -27.92 1.06 10.85
N THR A 21 -27.39 0.48 11.92
CA THR A 21 -26.48 1.17 12.81
C THR A 21 -25.20 1.34 11.99
N VAL A 22 -25.03 2.54 11.42
CA VAL A 22 -23.74 2.99 10.93
C VAL A 22 -22.86 3.05 12.17
N GLY A 23 -22.08 1.99 12.40
CA GLY A 23 -20.99 2.02 13.36
C GLY A 23 -20.07 3.20 13.02
N PRO A 24 -19.29 3.71 13.98
CA PRO A 24 -18.36 4.79 13.69
C PRO A 24 -17.53 4.36 12.49
N LYS A 25 -17.62 5.14 11.41
CA LYS A 25 -16.65 5.09 10.33
C LYS A 25 -15.34 5.38 11.04
N ASP A 26 -14.52 4.37 11.26
CA ASP A 26 -13.10 4.59 11.47
C ASP A 26 -12.68 5.43 10.27
N ASN A 27 -12.53 6.73 10.49
CA ASN A 27 -11.85 7.61 9.57
C ASN A 27 -10.37 7.22 9.65
N LEU A 28 -10.05 6.01 9.17
CA LEU A 28 -8.75 5.69 8.63
C LEU A 28 -8.61 6.63 7.44
N THR A 29 -8.13 7.85 7.72
CA THR A 29 -7.57 8.72 6.69
C THR A 29 -6.52 7.89 6.00
N GLU A 30 -6.87 7.39 4.81
CA GLU A 30 -5.96 6.72 3.91
C GLU A 30 -4.75 7.64 3.78
N SER A 31 -3.59 7.16 4.23
CA SER A 31 -2.42 8.02 4.33
C SER A 31 -2.10 8.58 2.95
N LYS A 32 -1.85 9.90 2.88
CA LYS A 32 -1.48 10.59 1.64
C LYS A 32 -0.14 10.09 1.07
N TYR A 33 0.66 9.40 1.88
CA TYR A 33 1.98 8.92 1.52
C TYR A 33 1.99 7.41 1.35
N ASP A 34 2.84 6.93 0.45
CA ASP A 34 3.09 5.51 0.26
C ASP A 34 3.54 4.86 1.58
N SER A 35 3.00 3.67 1.88
CA SER A 35 3.27 2.96 3.14
C SER A 35 4.75 2.69 3.37
N ARG A 36 5.53 2.52 2.29
CA ARG A 36 6.99 2.28 2.37
C ARG A 36 7.74 3.50 2.94
N LEU A 37 7.27 4.71 2.63
CA LEU A 37 7.86 5.93 3.19
C LEU A 37 7.54 6.02 4.69
N LEU A 38 6.31 5.64 5.07
CA LEU A 38 5.83 5.70 6.45
C LEU A 38 6.49 4.68 7.39
N MET A 39 7.25 3.71 6.85
CA MET A 39 8.10 2.82 7.65
C MET A 39 9.29 3.56 8.28
N HIS A 40 9.72 4.66 7.67
CA HIS A 40 10.96 5.36 8.01
C HIS A 40 10.77 6.83 8.39
N TYR A 41 9.65 7.44 7.99
CA TYR A 41 9.35 8.85 8.24
C TYR A 41 7.91 9.02 8.70
N SER A 42 7.69 9.91 9.66
CA SER A 42 6.34 10.36 10.01
C SER A 42 5.70 11.18 8.87
N ALA A 43 4.37 11.24 8.84
CA ALA A 43 3.65 12.07 7.88
C ALA A 43 4.00 13.56 8.01
N GLU A 44 4.30 14.01 9.24
CA GLU A 44 4.73 15.37 9.54
C GLU A 44 6.10 15.67 8.93
N GLU A 45 7.09 14.78 9.09
CA GLU A 45 8.41 14.93 8.46
C GLU A 45 8.34 14.94 6.94
N LEU A 46 7.52 14.05 6.35
CA LEU A 46 7.33 14.02 4.90
C LEU A 46 6.69 15.31 4.39
N ASN A 47 5.75 15.89 5.16
CA ASN A 47 5.15 17.18 4.83
C ASN A 47 6.14 18.34 4.98
N ASP A 48 6.96 18.32 6.03
CA ASP A 48 8.04 19.29 6.24
C ASP A 48 9.05 19.25 5.08
N PHE A 49 9.53 18.07 4.69
CA PHE A 49 10.41 17.94 3.52
C PHE A 49 9.72 18.45 2.26
N LYS A 50 8.44 18.13 2.05
CA LYS A 50 7.73 18.59 0.86
C LYS A 50 7.64 20.12 0.77
N ILE A 51 7.48 20.82 1.89
CA ILE A 51 7.34 22.29 1.93
C ILE A 51 8.71 22.98 1.94
N ASN A 52 9.63 22.50 2.77
CA ASN A 52 10.88 23.18 3.09
C ASN A 52 12.09 22.64 2.32
N ASN A 53 12.02 21.42 1.77
CA ASN A 53 13.11 20.80 1.03
C ASN A 53 12.59 19.80 -0.02
N SER A 54 11.92 20.31 -1.05
CA SER A 54 11.26 19.48 -2.07
C SER A 54 12.19 18.48 -2.74
N LEU A 55 13.46 18.85 -2.98
CA LEU A 55 14.47 17.95 -3.54
C LEU A 55 14.73 16.74 -2.62
N LYS A 56 14.83 16.96 -1.30
CA LYS A 56 14.96 15.87 -0.33
C LYS A 56 13.74 14.95 -0.36
N PHE A 57 12.54 15.52 -0.39
CA PHE A 57 11.30 14.73 -0.50
C PHE A 57 11.28 13.87 -1.77
N THR A 58 11.54 14.46 -2.94
CA THR A 58 11.56 13.75 -4.22
C THR A 58 12.64 12.66 -4.25
N THR A 59 13.81 12.91 -3.66
CA THR A 59 14.87 11.91 -3.55
C THR A 59 14.42 10.72 -2.69
N ILE A 60 13.80 10.97 -1.54
CA ILE A 60 13.26 9.93 -0.66
C ILE A 60 12.15 9.14 -1.39
N GLU A 61 11.19 9.83 -1.97
CA GLU A 61 10.08 9.20 -2.70
C GLU A 61 10.62 8.31 -3.83
N TYR A 62 11.51 8.83 -4.65
CA TYR A 62 12.14 8.07 -5.73
C TYR A 62 12.87 6.84 -5.18
N TYR A 63 13.65 7.00 -4.13
CA TYR A 63 14.41 5.92 -3.52
C TYR A 63 13.52 4.77 -3.07
N TYR A 64 12.44 5.04 -2.33
CA TYR A 64 11.55 3.99 -1.80
C TYR A 64 10.57 3.40 -2.82
N THR A 65 10.32 4.09 -3.95
CA THR A 65 9.25 3.70 -4.88
C THR A 65 9.70 3.34 -6.29
N ARG A 66 10.87 3.83 -6.74
CA ARG A 66 11.32 3.75 -8.14
C ARG A 66 12.78 3.30 -8.32
N SER A 67 13.57 3.17 -7.25
CA SER A 67 14.99 2.77 -7.35
C SER A 67 15.22 1.27 -7.58
N TYR A 68 14.16 0.49 -7.80
CA TYR A 68 14.19 -0.95 -7.99
C TYR A 68 12.98 -1.43 -8.79
N ILE A 69 13.10 -2.65 -9.30
CA ILE A 69 12.03 -3.40 -9.95
C ILE A 69 11.63 -4.54 -9.02
N PHE A 70 10.34 -4.70 -8.77
CA PHE A 70 9.78 -5.81 -8.01
C PHE A 70 8.99 -6.71 -8.96
N GLU A 71 9.35 -7.99 -9.00
CA GLU A 71 8.66 -9.01 -9.80
C GLU A 71 8.12 -10.09 -8.84
N ALA A 72 6.80 -10.24 -8.77
CA ALA A 72 6.18 -11.35 -8.07
C ALA A 72 6.40 -12.63 -8.88
N LEU A 73 6.89 -13.67 -8.22
CA LEU A 73 7.10 -14.99 -8.81
C LEU A 73 5.93 -15.90 -8.43
N SER A 74 5.51 -16.75 -9.36
CA SER A 74 4.55 -17.80 -9.04
C SER A 74 5.21 -18.81 -8.10
N CYS A 75 4.65 -18.95 -6.90
CA CYS A 75 5.09 -19.88 -5.88
C CYS A 75 3.87 -20.62 -5.33
N THR A 76 4.05 -21.85 -4.84
CA THR A 76 2.98 -22.59 -4.15
C THR A 76 3.13 -22.55 -2.63
N ASN A 77 4.37 -22.49 -2.13
CA ASN A 77 4.70 -22.62 -0.70
C ASN A 77 5.50 -21.42 -0.15
N CYS A 78 5.44 -20.25 -0.79
CA CYS A 78 6.08 -19.05 -0.26
C CYS A 78 5.11 -18.26 0.62
N GLU A 79 5.66 -17.38 1.44
CA GLU A 79 4.91 -16.37 2.18
C GLU A 79 4.94 -15.08 1.35
N PRO A 80 3.93 -14.83 0.50
CA PRO A 80 4.00 -13.75 -0.47
C PRO A 80 4.07 -12.40 0.24
N ILE A 81 5.12 -11.63 -0.04
CA ILE A 81 5.25 -10.27 0.48
C ILE A 81 4.55 -9.27 -0.46
N SER A 82 3.80 -8.34 0.14
CA SER A 82 3.22 -7.22 -0.59
C SER A 82 4.28 -6.18 -0.92
N LEU A 83 4.22 -5.58 -2.12
CA LEU A 83 5.08 -4.43 -2.46
C LEU A 83 4.91 -3.27 -1.45
N LYS A 84 3.73 -3.11 -0.85
CA LYS A 84 3.46 -2.08 0.17
C LYS A 84 4.26 -2.27 1.46
N GLU A 85 4.72 -3.50 1.70
CA GLU A 85 5.45 -3.91 2.90
C GLU A 85 6.96 -4.09 2.62
N PHE A 86 7.38 -3.90 1.37
CA PHE A 86 8.74 -4.12 0.95
C PHE A 86 9.66 -2.93 1.27
N ASP A 87 10.65 -3.17 2.12
CA ASP A 87 11.63 -2.18 2.55
C ASP A 87 12.94 -2.30 1.76
N ILE A 88 13.11 -1.42 0.76
CA ILE A 88 14.29 -1.39 -0.10
C ILE A 88 15.58 -1.03 0.65
N SER A 89 15.49 -0.33 1.78
CA SER A 89 16.67 0.16 2.51
C SER A 89 17.58 -0.98 2.98
N LYS A 90 17.01 -2.16 3.24
CA LYS A 90 17.74 -3.37 3.65
C LYS A 90 18.67 -3.94 2.59
N PHE A 91 18.54 -3.49 1.34
CA PHE A 91 19.28 -4.03 0.20
C PHE A 91 20.26 -3.02 -0.42
N GLU A 92 20.40 -1.83 0.17
CA GLU A 92 21.18 -0.75 -0.44
C GLU A 92 22.67 -1.09 -0.56
N ASP A 93 23.22 -1.84 0.41
CA ASP A 93 24.62 -2.25 0.41
C ASP A 93 24.98 -3.19 -0.75
N TYR A 94 23.98 -3.80 -1.40
CA TYR A 94 24.19 -4.63 -2.59
C TYR A 94 24.16 -3.83 -3.90
N ARG A 95 23.84 -2.53 -3.84
CA ARG A 95 23.70 -1.72 -5.05
C ARG A 95 25.07 -1.50 -5.69
N LEU A 96 25.18 -1.94 -6.94
CA LEU A 96 26.41 -1.78 -7.71
C LEU A 96 26.43 -0.41 -8.41
N PRO A 97 27.62 0.16 -8.64
CA PRO A 97 27.73 1.51 -9.21
C PRO A 97 27.19 1.58 -10.65
N ASN A 98 27.54 0.60 -11.47
CA ASN A 98 27.39 0.65 -12.93
C ASN A 98 26.65 -0.57 -13.52
N SER A 99 26.07 -1.43 -12.68
CA SER A 99 25.28 -2.57 -13.12
C SER A 99 24.11 -2.81 -12.17
N ARG A 100 23.03 -3.41 -12.67
CA ARG A 100 21.92 -3.82 -11.81
C ARG A 100 22.33 -5.00 -10.94
N TYR A 101 21.74 -5.08 -9.76
CA TYR A 101 21.88 -6.24 -8.87
C TYR A 101 20.54 -6.95 -8.74
N GLU A 102 20.52 -8.25 -9.05
CA GLU A 102 19.32 -9.07 -8.98
C GLU A 102 19.37 -9.98 -7.75
N LEU A 103 18.28 -10.01 -7.00
CA LEU A 103 18.10 -10.87 -5.83
C LEU A 103 16.76 -11.59 -5.91
N THR A 104 16.79 -12.91 -5.90
CA THR A 104 15.60 -13.75 -5.80
C THR A 104 15.37 -14.15 -4.35
N LEU A 105 14.21 -13.79 -3.81
CA LEU A 105 13.77 -14.14 -2.45
C LEU A 105 12.75 -15.28 -2.56
N GLU A 106 13.21 -16.50 -2.77
CA GLU A 106 12.35 -17.66 -3.06
C GLU A 106 11.29 -17.91 -1.97
N LYS A 107 11.66 -17.75 -0.71
CA LYS A 107 10.73 -17.88 0.44
C LYS A 107 9.60 -16.87 0.44
N LEU A 108 9.79 -15.72 -0.22
CA LEU A 108 8.81 -14.65 -0.34
C LEU A 108 8.15 -14.61 -1.73
N GLY A 109 8.56 -15.49 -2.64
CA GLY A 109 8.04 -15.55 -4.01
C GLY A 109 8.23 -14.25 -4.78
N CYS A 110 9.38 -13.59 -4.64
CA CYS A 110 9.67 -12.38 -5.41
C CYS A 110 11.11 -12.31 -5.89
N LYS A 111 11.32 -11.52 -6.94
CA LYS A 111 12.63 -11.11 -7.44
C LYS A 111 12.70 -9.60 -7.40
N ILE A 112 13.83 -9.09 -6.92
CA ILE A 112 14.12 -7.67 -6.82
C ILE A 112 15.30 -7.37 -7.72
N THR A 113 15.17 -6.34 -8.55
CA THR A 113 16.29 -5.80 -9.33
C THR A 113 16.59 -4.39 -8.86
N LEU A 114 17.74 -4.20 -8.21
CA LEU A 114 18.22 -2.88 -7.82
C LEU A 114 18.77 -2.17 -9.06
N LEU A 115 18.32 -0.94 -9.31
CA LEU A 115 18.95 -0.09 -10.32
C LEU A 115 20.39 0.21 -9.92
N SER A 116 21.31 0.31 -10.88
CA SER A 116 22.66 0.77 -10.58
C SER A 116 22.66 2.24 -10.10
N ILE A 117 23.70 2.67 -9.39
CA ILE A 117 23.83 4.07 -8.97
C ILE A 117 23.80 5.02 -10.18
N ASP A 118 24.38 4.60 -11.30
CA ASP A 118 24.41 5.39 -12.54
C ASP A 118 23.05 5.47 -13.26
N GLU A 119 22.15 4.52 -13.02
CA GLU A 119 20.78 4.54 -13.55
C GLU A 119 19.79 5.33 -12.69
N MET A 120 20.16 5.67 -11.45
CA MET A 120 19.27 6.40 -10.54
C MET A 120 19.17 7.88 -10.93
N GLU A 121 17.93 8.36 -11.11
CA GLU A 121 17.64 9.78 -11.37
C GLU A 121 18.10 10.67 -10.19
N TYR A 122 17.86 10.19 -8.97
CA TYR A 122 18.28 10.84 -7.73
C TYR A 122 19.20 9.91 -6.96
N LYS A 123 20.44 10.34 -6.73
CA LYS A 123 21.40 9.58 -5.91
C LYS A 123 20.96 9.62 -4.44
N PRO A 124 20.91 8.48 -3.74
CA PRO A 124 20.49 8.46 -2.35
C PRO A 124 21.49 9.26 -1.52
N PHE A 125 20.97 10.04 -0.57
CA PHE A 125 21.83 10.65 0.45
C PHE A 125 22.47 9.49 1.21
N ARG A 126 23.80 9.35 1.14
CA ARG A 126 24.49 8.43 2.04
C ARG A 126 24.25 8.92 3.46
N TYR A 127 23.31 8.31 4.16
CA TYR A 127 23.17 8.46 5.60
C TYR A 127 24.41 7.80 6.21
N LYS A 128 25.40 8.63 6.57
CA LYS A 128 26.51 8.22 7.44
C LYS A 128 26.09 8.36 8.89
#